data_AF-A0AAW7M168-F1
#
_entry.id   AF-A0AAW7M168-F1
#
_cell.length_a   1.000
_cell.length_b   1.000
_cell.length_c   1.000
_cell.angle_alpha   90.00
_cell.angle_beta   90.00
_cell.angle_gamma   90.00
#
_symmetry.space_group_name_H-M   'P 1'
#
loop_
_entity.id
_entity.type
_entity.pdbx_description
1 polymer ?
#
loop_
_entity_poly.entity_id
_entity_poly.type
_entity_poly.pdbx_seq_one_letter_code
_entity_poly.pdbx_strand_id
1 'polypeptide(L)' 'MTDTDAHAAGQRAERDRIVAYLAFHEASARAKADQAESDDSRVYQSTIANAMKAMGEAIAGDFHWKAPL' A
#
# COMPACT_ATOMS: atom_id res chain seq x y z
N MET A 1 7.74 -7.50 29.32
CA MET A 1 7.68 -6.82 28.01
C MET A 1 8.60 -5.63 28.11
N THR A 2 9.67 -5.58 27.31
CA THR A 2 10.58 -4.42 27.33
C THR A 2 10.00 -3.29 26.47
N ASP A 3 10.46 -2.06 26.69
CA ASP A 3 10.03 -0.88 25.91
C ASP A 3 10.31 -1.06 24.41
N THR A 4 11.42 -1.73 24.07
CA THR A 4 11.79 -2.11 22.70
C THR A 4 10.78 -3.07 22.05
N ASP A 5 10.25 -4.04 22.81
CA ASP A 5 9.26 -5.00 22.29
C ASP A 5 7.93 -4.31 21.98
N ALA A 6 7.51 -3.38 22.84
CA ALA A 6 6.30 -2.58 22.64
C ALA A 6 6.44 -1.65 21.43
N HIS A 7 7.60 -1.02 21.26
CA HIS A 7 7.88 -0.18 20.10
C HIS A 7 7.83 -0.98 18.79
N ALA A 8 8.50 -2.14 18.74
CA ALA A 8 8.48 -3.01 17.56
C ALA A 8 7.07 -3.54 17.24
N ALA A 9 6.26 -3.82 18.27
CA ALA A 9 4.86 -4.20 18.08
C ALA A 9 4.02 -3.05 17.47
N GLY A 10 4.25 -1.82 17.92
CA GLY A 10 3.61 -0.63 17.36
C GLY A 10 3.94 -0.41 15.88
N GLN A 11 5.22 -0.57 15.49
CA GLN A 11 5.65 -0.47 14.10
C GLN A 11 4.98 -1.52 13.20
N ARG A 12 4.88 -2.77 13.68
CA ARG A 12 4.18 -3.83 12.94
C ARG A 12 2.70 -3.50 12.76
N ALA A 13 2.02 -3.07 13.82
CA ALA A 13 0.61 -2.72 13.76
C ALA A 13 0.34 -1.55 12.78
N GLU A 14 1.22 -0.56 12.75
CA GLU A 14 1.08 0.57 11.83
C GLU A 14 1.34 0.17 10.37
N ARG A 15 2.38 -0.64 10.13
CA ARG A 15 2.63 -1.23 8.81
C ARG A 15 1.41 -2.01 8.31
N ASP A 16 0.83 -2.86 9.16
CA ASP A 16 -0.33 -3.67 8.79
C ASP A 16 -1.55 -2.79 8.44
N ARG A 17 -1.74 -1.66 9.14
CA ARG A 17 -2.78 -0.66 8.79
C ARG A 17 -2.52 0.00 7.45
N ILE A 18 -1.29 0.40 7.18
CA ILE A 18 -0.92 1.03 5.91
C ILE A 18 -1.13 0.05 4.74
N VAL A 19 -0.74 -1.21 4.91
CA VAL A 19 -0.97 -2.25 3.90
C VAL A 19 -2.46 -2.45 3.65
N ALA A 20 -3.28 -2.51 4.69
CA ALA A 20 -4.73 -2.61 4.55
C ALA A 20 -5.35 -1.39 3.84
N TYR A 21 -4.87 -0.19 4.15
CA TYR A 21 -5.28 1.04 3.47
C TYR A 21 -4.96 1.01 1.97
N LEU A 22 -3.74 0.60 1.62
CA LEU A 22 -3.31 0.49 0.22
C LEU A 22 -4.11 -0.57 -0.53
N ALA A 23 -4.40 -1.72 0.10
CA ALA A 23 -5.23 -2.77 -0.49
C ALA A 23 -6.67 -2.30 -0.76
N PHE A 24 -7.27 -1.52 0.16
CA PHE A 24 -8.59 -0.92 -0.06
C PHE A 24 -8.60 0.02 -1.27
N HIS A 25 -7.60 0.88 -1.39
CA HIS A 25 -7.50 1.83 -2.50
C HIS A 25 -7.15 1.16 -3.83
N GLU A 26 -6.32 0.10 -3.82
CA GLU A 26 -6.11 -0.75 -5.00
C GLU A 26 -7.45 -1.30 -5.50
N ALA A 27 -8.22 -1.95 -4.63
CA ALA A 27 -9.50 -2.57 -4.99
C ALA A 27 -10.49 -1.53 -5.53
N SER A 28 -10.55 -0.35 -4.90
CA SER A 28 -11.39 0.76 -5.38
C SER A 28 -10.97 1.26 -6.76
N ALA A 29 -9.68 1.41 -7.01
CA ALA A 29 -9.17 1.83 -8.31
C ALA A 29 -9.41 0.77 -9.40
N ARG A 30 -9.28 -0.52 -9.09
CA ARG A 30 -9.66 -1.62 -9.99
C ARG A 30 -11.14 -1.53 -10.38
N ALA A 31 -12.04 -1.40 -9.41
CA ALA A 31 -13.46 -1.27 -9.66
C ALA A 31 -13.80 -0.04 -10.53
N LYS A 32 -13.08 1.08 -10.36
CA LYS A 32 -13.23 2.26 -11.21
C LYS A 32 -12.69 2.04 -12.63
N ALA A 33 -11.62 1.28 -12.78
CA ALA A 33 -11.09 0.92 -14.10
C ALA A 33 -12.09 0.06 -14.88
N ASP A 34 -12.76 -0.88 -14.20
CA ASP A 34 -13.78 -1.74 -14.81
C ASP A 34 -15.03 -0.96 -15.26
N GLN A 35 -15.35 0.14 -14.55
CA GLN A 35 -16.48 1.03 -14.86
C GLN A 35 -16.10 2.20 -15.79
N ALA A 36 -14.85 2.28 -16.25
CA ALA A 36 -14.38 3.41 -17.02
C ALA A 36 -14.96 3.44 -18.44
N GLU A 37 -15.60 4.56 -18.78
CA GLU A 37 -16.22 4.82 -20.10
C GLU A 37 -15.20 5.23 -21.19
N SER A 38 -13.97 5.56 -20.79
CA SER A 38 -12.88 5.88 -21.72
C SER A 38 -11.62 5.09 -21.40
N ASP A 39 -10.83 4.84 -22.44
CA ASP A 39 -9.55 4.13 -22.29
C ASP A 39 -8.57 4.91 -21.42
N ASP A 40 -8.52 6.24 -21.55
CA ASP A 40 -7.66 7.09 -20.70
C ASP A 40 -8.03 6.96 -19.22
N SER A 41 -9.32 6.97 -18.89
CA SER A 41 -9.79 6.78 -17.51
C SER A 41 -9.45 5.38 -17.01
N ARG A 42 -9.61 4.34 -17.84
CA ARG A 42 -9.25 2.96 -17.49
C ARG A 42 -7.76 2.82 -17.20
N VAL A 43 -6.90 3.39 -18.05
CA VAL A 43 -5.45 3.38 -17.90
C VAL A 43 -5.04 4.11 -16.63
N TYR A 44 -5.61 5.29 -16.38
CA TYR A 44 -5.34 6.07 -15.18
C TYR A 44 -5.68 5.29 -13.90
N GLN A 45 -6.89 4.74 -13.81
CA GLN A 45 -7.33 3.96 -12.65
C GLN A 45 -6.51 2.68 -12.47
N SER A 46 -6.17 1.99 -13.56
CA SER A 46 -5.30 0.81 -13.52
C SER A 46 -3.88 1.16 -13.04
N THR A 47 -3.37 2.34 -13.40
CA THR A 47 -2.07 2.83 -12.93
C THR A 47 -2.09 3.10 -11.44
N ILE A 48 -3.16 3.72 -10.91
CA ILE A 48 -3.33 3.88 -9.46
C ILE A 48 -3.35 2.52 -8.76
N ALA A 49 -4.15 1.58 -9.25
CA ALA A 49 -4.24 0.25 -8.66
C ALA A 49 -2.85 -0.44 -8.60
N ASN A 50 -2.11 -0.40 -9.71
CA ASN A 50 -0.76 -0.96 -9.77
C ASN A 50 0.21 -0.29 -8.81
N ALA A 51 0.14 1.04 -8.66
CA ALA A 51 0.98 1.78 -7.72
C ALA A 51 0.66 1.41 -6.26
N MET A 52 -0.63 1.34 -5.89
CA MET A 52 -1.03 0.96 -4.53
C MET A 52 -0.58 -0.45 -4.18
N LYS A 53 -0.71 -1.39 -5.13
CA LYS A 53 -0.21 -2.76 -4.97
C LYS A 53 1.30 -2.77 -4.73
N ALA A 54 2.07 -2.10 -5.58
CA ALA A 54 3.54 -2.06 -5.46
C ALA A 54 4.00 -1.43 -4.13
N MET A 55 3.33 -0.35 -3.69
CA MET A 55 3.58 0.27 -2.38
C MET A 55 3.21 -0.70 -1.24
N GLY A 56 2.09 -1.39 -1.34
CA GLY A 56 1.64 -2.37 -0.35
C GLY A 56 2.62 -3.52 -0.20
N GLU A 57 3.10 -4.08 -1.31
CA GLU A 57 4.13 -5.12 -1.34
C GLU A 57 5.46 -4.63 -0.74
N ALA A 58 5.88 -3.40 -1.07
CA ALA A 58 7.09 -2.81 -0.52
C ALA A 58 7.00 -2.58 1.00
N ILE A 59 5.84 -2.15 1.50
CA ILE A 59 5.65 -1.87 2.92
C ILE A 59 5.40 -3.16 3.70
N ALA A 60 4.72 -4.15 3.13
CA ALA A 60 4.49 -5.46 3.74
C ALA A 60 5.77 -6.30 3.85
N GLY A 61 6.66 -6.19 2.86
CA GLY A 61 8.03 -6.67 3.01
C GLY A 61 8.81 -5.80 4.00
N ASP A 62 9.82 -6.34 4.68
CA ASP A 62 10.75 -5.55 5.49
C ASP A 62 11.66 -4.69 4.59
N PHE A 63 11.09 -3.76 3.81
CA PHE A 63 11.86 -2.85 2.99
C PHE A 63 12.50 -1.80 3.89
N HIS A 64 13.68 -2.14 4.40
CA HIS A 64 14.55 -1.23 5.11
C HIS A 64 15.05 -0.16 4.14
N TRP A 65 14.34 0.97 4.03
CA TRP A 65 14.92 2.19 3.48
C TRP A 65 15.99 2.68 4.46
N LYS A 66 17.18 2.07 4.42
CA LYS A 66 18.38 2.69 5.00
C LYS A 66 18.78 3.81 4.03
N ALA A 67 18.19 4.99 4.22
CA ALA A 67 18.84 6.20 3.73
C ALA A 67 20.17 6.32 4.49
N PRO A 68 21.34 6.25 3.82
CA PRO A 68 22.58 6.66 4.48
C PRO A 68 22.45 8.16 4.76
N LEU A 69 22.36 8.52 6.04
CA LEU A 69 22.69 9.86 6.52
C LEU A 69 24.21 9.94 6.71
#